data_AF-A0A286H1F7-F1
#
_entry.id   AF-A0A286H1F7-F1
#
_cell.length_a   1.000
_cell.length_b   1.000
_cell.length_c   1.000
_cell.angle_alpha   90.00
_cell.angle_beta   90.00
_cell.angle_gamma   90.00
#
_symmetry.space_group_name_H-M   'P 1'
#
loop_
_entity.id
_entity.type
_entity.pdbx_description
1 polymer ?
#
loop_
_entity_poly.entity_id
_entity_poly.type
_entity_poly.pdbx_seq_one_letter_code
_entity_poly.pdbx_strand_id
1 'polypeptide(L)' 'MRQAGIERLHFAWAGSLTPGRPHYYRIHAPTLLIEYDCTQDDANHVHTVWHDPTGRDFGDDPLRRHYDHGHADPHHGHDH' A
#
# COMPACT_ATOMS: atom_id res chain seq x y z
N MET A 1 -0.06 7.44 14.79
CA MET A 1 -0.97 6.27 14.66
C MET A 1 -2.12 6.32 15.66
N ARG A 2 -2.90 7.41 15.71
CA ARG A 2 -4.15 7.41 16.49
C ARG A 2 -5.22 8.10 15.66
N GLN A 3 -6.41 7.49 15.63
CA GLN A 3 -7.67 8.03 15.10
C GLN A 3 -8.09 7.66 13.66
N ALA A 4 -7.72 6.48 13.14
CA ALA A 4 -8.56 5.79 12.18
C ALA A 4 -9.29 4.67 12.94
N GLY A 5 -10.49 4.97 13.46
CA GLY A 5 -11.26 3.99 14.24
C GLY A 5 -11.56 2.72 13.45
N ILE A 6 -11.68 1.59 14.15
CA ILE A 6 -11.98 0.27 13.55
C ILE A 6 -13.31 0.28 12.77
N GLU A 7 -14.18 1.23 13.07
CA GLU A 7 -15.51 1.41 12.47
C GLU A 7 -15.48 1.55 10.94
N ARG A 8 -14.34 1.99 10.38
CA ARG A 8 -14.13 2.15 8.94
C ARG A 8 -13.16 1.10 8.37
N LEU A 9 -12.90 0.04 9.13
CA LEU A 9 -12.14 -1.10 8.67
C LEU A 9 -13.06 -2.06 7.93
N HIS A 10 -12.65 -2.43 6.72
CA HIS A 10 -13.37 -3.33 5.86
C HIS A 10 -12.50 -4.56 5.57
N PHE A 11 -13.12 -5.73 5.64
CA PHE A 11 -12.51 -7.00 5.31
C PHE A 11 -13.14 -7.58 4.05
N ALA A 12 -12.31 -8.14 3.16
CA ALA A 12 -12.76 -8.91 2.01
C ALA A 12 -11.95 -10.20 1.92
N TRP A 13 -12.62 -11.27 1.49
CA TRP A 13 -12.04 -12.59 1.23
C TRP A 13 -12.40 -13.03 -0.18
N ALA A 14 -11.46 -13.68 -0.86
CA ALA A 14 -11.71 -14.37 -2.11
C ALA A 14 -10.96 -15.69 -2.15
N GLY A 15 -11.53 -16.69 -2.80
CA GLY A 15 -10.92 -18.02 -2.95
C GLY A 15 -11.37 -19.02 -1.89
N SER A 16 -10.61 -20.10 -1.76
CA SER A 16 -11.00 -21.29 -1.00
C SER A 16 -10.86 -21.09 0.51
N LEU A 17 -11.81 -21.62 1.29
CA LEU A 17 -11.68 -21.72 2.75
C LEU A 17 -10.86 -22.94 3.20
N THR A 18 -10.44 -23.79 2.26
CA THR A 18 -9.65 -24.99 2.56
C THR A 18 -8.16 -24.63 2.68
N PRO A 19 -7.45 -25.08 3.73
CA PRO A 19 -6.01 -24.87 3.86
C PRO A 19 -5.22 -25.37 2.63
N GLY A 20 -4.20 -24.62 2.24
CA GLY A 20 -3.33 -24.97 1.11
C GLY A 20 -3.98 -24.81 -0.26
N ARG A 21 -5.11 -24.10 -0.36
CA ARG A 21 -5.76 -23.78 -1.64
C ARG A 21 -5.66 -22.28 -1.95
N PRO A 22 -5.76 -21.88 -3.23
CA PRO A 22 -5.70 -20.48 -3.63
C PRO A 22 -6.67 -19.59 -2.85
N HIS A 23 -6.13 -18.54 -2.22
CA HIS A 23 -6.91 -17.60 -1.43
C HIS A 23 -6.27 -16.21 -1.41
N TYR A 24 -7.11 -15.22 -1.14
CA TYR A 24 -6.78 -13.81 -1.06
C TYR A 24 -7.58 -13.17 0.06
N TYR A 25 -6.98 -12.20 0.74
CA TYR A 25 -7.73 -11.30 1.61
C TYR A 25 -7.23 -9.87 1.52
N ARG A 26 -8.13 -8.94 1.83
CA ARG A 26 -7.82 -7.53 1.96
C ARG A 26 -8.41 -6.96 3.23
N ILE A 27 -7.60 -6.19 3.94
CA ILE A 27 -8.03 -5.32 5.03
C ILE A 27 -7.77 -3.89 4.58
N HIS A 28 -8.79 -3.04 4.59
CA HIS A 28 -8.60 -1.65 4.22
C HIS A 28 -9.41 -0.69 5.08
N ALA A 29 -8.87 0.50 5.25
CA ALA A 29 -9.44 1.63 5.94
C ALA A 29 -8.87 2.93 5.30
N PRO A 30 -9.32 4.12 5.71
CA PRO A 30 -8.89 5.38 5.06
C PRO A 30 -7.38 5.64 5.05
N THR A 31 -6.64 5.08 6.01
CA THR A 31 -5.17 5.24 6.15
C THR A 31 -4.46 3.89 6.27
N LEU A 32 -5.08 2.82 5.78
CA LEU A 32 -4.52 1.47 5.86
C LEU A 32 -4.99 0.64 4.68
N LEU A 33 -4.07 0.03 3.96
CA LEU A 33 -4.34 -1.04 3.02
C LEU A 33 -3.38 -2.20 3.32
N ILE A 34 -3.93 -3.39 3.53
CA ILE A 34 -3.19 -4.65 3.58
C ILE A 34 -3.83 -5.58 2.56
N GLU A 35 -3.03 -6.08 1.63
CA GLU A 35 -3.43 -7.11 0.69
C GLU A 35 -2.53 -8.33 0.83
N TYR A 36 -3.16 -9.50 0.84
CA TYR A 36 -2.50 -10.79 0.84
C TYR A 36 -3.03 -11.60 -0.32
N ASP A 37 -2.14 -12.13 -1.14
CA ASP A 37 -2.44 -12.98 -2.27
C ASP A 37 -1.59 -14.25 -2.19
N CYS A 38 -2.26 -15.40 -2.15
CA CYS A 38 -1.64 -16.72 -2.25
C CYS A 38 -2.43 -17.55 -3.28
N THR A 39 -2.61 -17.00 -4.47
CA THR A 39 -3.33 -17.66 -5.57
C THR A 39 -2.43 -18.29 -6.64
N GLN A 40 -1.13 -17.97 -6.60
CA GLN A 40 -0.12 -18.43 -7.56
C GLN A 40 0.58 -19.71 -7.07
N ASP A 41 1.28 -20.40 -7.98
CA ASP A 41 2.11 -21.58 -7.71
C ASP A 41 1.43 -22.64 -6.83
N ASP A 42 0.17 -22.97 -7.13
CA ASP A 42 -0.66 -23.91 -6.34
C ASP A 42 -0.79 -23.51 -4.86
N ALA A 43 -0.96 -22.20 -4.61
CA ALA A 43 -1.03 -21.60 -3.28
C ALA A 43 0.21 -21.84 -2.42
N ASN A 44 1.39 -21.84 -3.05
CA ASN A 44 2.69 -22.01 -2.40
C ASN A 44 3.58 -20.77 -2.50
N HIS A 45 3.10 -19.69 -3.15
CA HIS A 45 3.81 -18.42 -3.24
C HIS A 45 2.94 -17.29 -2.72
N VAL A 46 3.41 -16.60 -1.68
CA VAL A 46 2.68 -15.52 -1.03
C VAL A 46 3.22 -14.17 -1.50
N HIS A 47 2.31 -13.30 -1.95
CA HIS A 47 2.53 -11.87 -2.09
C HIS A 47 1.78 -11.12 -0.98
N THR A 48 2.41 -10.10 -0.41
CA THR A 48 1.76 -9.23 0.57
C THR A 48 2.20 -7.80 0.35
N VAL A 49 1.21 -6.90 0.36
CA VAL A 49 1.42 -5.46 0.27
C VAL A 49 0.84 -4.80 1.51
N TRP A 50 1.55 -3.80 2.02
CA TRP A 50 1.04 -2.85 2.99
C TRP A 50 1.32 -1.44 2.48
N HIS A 51 0.33 -0.56 2.61
CA HIS A 51 0.38 0.81 2.11
C HIS A 51 -0.50 1.73 2.96
N ASP A 52 -0.09 2.99 3.13
CA ASP A 52 -0.99 4.08 3.57
C ASP A 52 -1.52 4.82 2.33
N PRO A 53 -2.81 4.70 1.97
CA PRO A 53 -3.39 5.36 0.79
C PRO A 53 -3.29 6.89 0.80
N THR A 54 -2.92 7.50 1.94
CA THR A 54 -2.65 8.94 2.05
C THR A 54 -1.23 9.34 1.63
N GLY A 55 -0.43 8.39 1.15
CA GLY A 55 0.96 8.61 0.71
C GLY A 55 1.98 8.65 1.84
N ARG A 56 1.56 8.30 3.07
CA ARG A 56 2.42 8.33 4.27
C ARG A 56 3.11 7.00 4.55
N ASP A 57 3.70 6.44 3.50
CA ASP A 57 4.39 5.15 3.61
C ASP A 57 5.62 5.27 4.50
N PHE A 58 5.78 4.30 5.41
CA PHE A 58 6.88 4.27 6.39
C PHE A 58 6.92 5.47 7.35
N GLY A 59 5.79 6.16 7.56
CA GLY A 59 5.67 7.25 8.53
C GLY A 59 6.00 8.64 7.99
N ASP A 60 6.30 8.78 6.70
CA ASP A 60 6.52 10.04 6.00
C ASP A 60 5.99 9.96 4.56
N ASP A 61 6.02 11.06 3.82
CA ASP A 61 5.70 11.12 2.38
C ASP A 61 7.00 11.27 1.58
N PRO A 62 7.72 10.16 1.31
CA PRO A 62 9.04 10.20 0.69
C PRO A 62 9.00 10.80 -0.72
N LEU A 63 7.89 10.62 -1.44
CA LEU A 63 7.71 11.18 -2.78
C LEU A 63 7.54 12.69 -2.72
N ARG A 64 6.66 13.22 -1.85
CA ARG A 64 6.55 14.66 -1.63
C ARG A 64 7.88 15.27 -1.18
N ARG A 65 8.57 14.61 -0.25
CA ARG A 65 9.90 15.06 0.20
C ARG A 65 10.91 15.14 -0.93
N HIS A 66 10.89 14.20 -1.88
CA HIS A 66 11.74 14.24 -3.07
C HIS A 66 11.44 15.46 -3.95
N TYR A 67 10.18 15.78 -4.22
CA TYR A 67 9.81 16.97 -5.00
C TYR A 67 10.23 18.27 -4.29
N ASP A 68 10.03 18.35 -2.97
CA ASP A 68 10.39 19.53 -2.16
C ASP A 68 11.91 19.79 -2.16
N HIS A 69 12.73 18.74 -2.20
CA HIS A 69 14.21 18.87 -2.15
C HIS A 69 14.87 18.85 -3.53
N GLY A 70 14.25 18.21 -4.53
CA GLY A 70 14.82 17.99 -5.87
C GLY A 70 14.56 19.12 -6.86
N HIS A 71 13.57 19.98 -6.61
CA HIS A 71 13.24 21.12 -7.48
C HIS A 71 13.49 22.49 -6.83
N ALA A 72 14.32 22.53 -5.79
CA ALA A 72 14.80 23.78 -5.20
C ALA A 72 15.99 24.40 -5.97
N ASP A 73 16.28 23.95 -7.19
CA ASP A 73 17.31 24.57 -8.05
C ASP A 73 16.65 25.41 -9.17
N PRO A 74 16.72 26.75 -9.12
CA PRO A 74 16.20 27.63 -10.16
C PRO A 74 17.12 27.73 -11.39
N HIS A 75 18.22 26.97 -11.48
CA HIS A 75 19.24 27.16 -12.52
C HIS A 75 19.18 26.10 -13.65
N HIS A 76 18.08 26.08 -14.41
CA HIS A 76 18.13 25.61 -15.79
C HIS A 76 17.35 26.57 -16.70
N GLY A 77 17.94 27.76 -16.90
CA GLY A 77 17.64 28.60 -18.05
C GLY A 77 18.09 27.88 -19.31
N HIS A 78 17.13 27.42 -20.10
CA HIS A 78 17.34 27.13 -21.51
C HIS A 78 17.50 28.48 -22.23
N ASP A 79 18.72 28.79 -22.65
CA ASP A 79 18.95 29.79 -23.69
C ASP A 79 19.16 29.09 -25.03
N HIS A 80 18.58 29.73 -26.04
CA HIS A 80 18.41 29.36 -27.44
C HIS A 80 19.67 28.93 -28.21
#